data_AF-A0A1I3FMT0-F1
#
_entry.id   AF-A0A1I3FMT0-F1
#
_cell.length_a   1.000
_cell.length_b   1.000
_cell.length_c   1.000
_cell.angle_alpha   90.00
_cell.angle_beta   90.00
_cell.angle_gamma   90.00
#
_symmetry.space_group_name_H-M   'P 1'
#
loop_
_entity.id
_entity.type
_entity.pdbx_description
1 polymer ?
#
loop_
_entity_poly.entity_id
_entity_poly.type
_entity_poly.pdbx_seq_one_letter_code
_entity_poly.pdbx_strand_id
1 'polypeptide(L)'
;MICRKCGKVLDEGVRLCPFCAEPVDDKEEQPASEKVKLKELAAVPADKARLLQELQRLREYFLHNRGKYGVMEDLWLMQMKWQAPSLMHWMLGGCLATVVVYMMLYGAGLMPQVGWSLFFVLWGIITCGGYISSGRDYEARRLKFRQDLQVVENDVRQYYNKADSCFLPLDYSDPRVIGELIDGIKAGTIQSFQDYRIS
;
A
#
# COMPACT_ATOMS: atom_id res chain seq x y z
N MET A 1 -3.85 -11.21 -7.09
CA MET A 1 -2.63 -10.58 -7.68
C MET A 1 -3.03 -9.36 -8.52
N ILE A 2 -2.21 -8.32 -8.67
CA ILE A 2 -2.57 -7.12 -9.46
C ILE A 2 -1.65 -7.01 -10.67
N CYS A 3 -2.19 -6.78 -11.86
CA CYS A 3 -1.37 -6.62 -13.06
C CYS A 3 -0.48 -5.37 -12.95
N ARG A 4 0.84 -5.55 -13.04
CA ARG A 4 1.82 -4.44 -12.97
C ARG A 4 1.68 -3.41 -14.10
N LYS A 5 1.02 -3.75 -15.22
CA LYS A 5 0.82 -2.86 -16.36
C LYS A 5 -0.50 -2.11 -16.32
N CYS A 6 -1.60 -2.78 -16.00
CA CYS A 6 -2.94 -2.18 -16.08
C CYS A 6 -3.64 -1.97 -14.72
N GLY A 7 -3.05 -2.40 -13.61
CA GLY A 7 -3.56 -2.14 -12.25
C GLY A 7 -4.84 -2.90 -11.86
N LYS A 8 -5.33 -3.82 -12.72
CA LYS A 8 -6.53 -4.61 -12.42
C LYS A 8 -6.21 -5.79 -11.51
N VAL A 9 -7.14 -6.08 -10.60
CA VAL A 9 -7.11 -7.26 -9.73
C VAL A 9 -7.35 -8.51 -10.59
N LEU A 10 -6.51 -9.50 -10.39
CA LEU A 10 -6.48 -10.79 -11.05
C LEU A 10 -6.65 -11.90 -10.02
N ASP A 11 -7.39 -12.94 -10.43
CA ASP A 11 -7.53 -14.17 -9.67
C ASP A 11 -6.20 -14.93 -9.60
N GLU A 12 -6.06 -15.78 -8.58
CA GLU A 12 -4.83 -16.55 -8.34
C GLU A 12 -4.61 -17.61 -9.43
N GLY A 13 -3.38 -17.70 -9.97
CA GLY A 13 -2.99 -18.70 -10.98
C GLY A 13 -3.05 -18.24 -12.43
N VAL A 14 -3.36 -16.97 -12.70
CA VAL A 14 -3.50 -16.42 -14.05
C VAL A 14 -2.13 -15.96 -14.59
N ARG A 15 -1.58 -16.68 -15.57
CA ARG A 15 -0.27 -16.40 -16.20
C ARG A 15 -0.24 -15.20 -17.15
N LEU A 16 -1.41 -14.79 -17.66
CA LEU A 16 -1.56 -13.72 -18.65
C LEU A 16 -2.72 -12.82 -18.24
N CYS A 17 -2.51 -11.52 -18.16
CA CYS A 17 -3.58 -10.60 -17.79
C CYS A 17 -4.68 -10.60 -18.88
N PRO A 18 -5.93 -10.96 -18.56
CA PRO A 18 -7.03 -11.01 -19.54
C PRO A 18 -7.42 -9.61 -20.07
N PHE A 19 -6.93 -8.54 -19.45
CA PHE A 19 -7.27 -7.17 -19.84
C PHE A 19 -6.21 -6.47 -20.69
N CYS A 20 -4.93 -6.86 -20.58
CA CYS A 20 -3.85 -6.22 -21.33
C CYS A 20 -2.93 -7.20 -22.06
N ALA A 21 -3.22 -8.51 -21.98
CA ALA A 21 -2.46 -9.60 -22.62
C ALA A 21 -0.97 -9.67 -22.22
N GLU A 22 -0.56 -8.94 -21.18
CA GLU A 22 0.80 -8.99 -20.65
C GLU A 22 0.99 -10.27 -19.82
N PRO A 23 2.15 -10.96 -19.92
CA PRO A 23 2.50 -12.01 -18.97
C PRO A 23 2.51 -11.43 -17.54
N VAL A 24 1.82 -12.11 -16.64
CA VAL A 24 1.95 -11.84 -15.22
C VAL A 24 3.25 -12.49 -14.81
N ASP A 25 4.29 -11.66 -14.72
CA ASP A 25 5.63 -12.11 -14.36
C ASP A 25 5.57 -12.66 -12.92
N ASP A 26 5.56 -13.99 -12.79
CA ASP A 26 5.75 -14.73 -11.54
C ASP A 26 7.21 -14.58 -11.07
N LYS A 27 7.71 -13.34 -11.04
CA LYS A 27 9.06 -13.07 -10.57
C LYS A 27 9.06 -13.29 -9.07
N GLU A 28 9.65 -14.44 -8.73
CA GLU A 28 10.32 -14.82 -7.50
C GLU A 28 10.42 -13.67 -6.51
N GLU A 29 10.01 -13.95 -5.27
CA GLU A 29 10.32 -13.17 -4.07
C GLU A 29 11.75 -12.64 -4.17
N GLN A 30 11.89 -11.41 -4.66
CA GLN A 30 13.19 -10.78 -4.74
C GLN A 30 13.59 -10.53 -3.28
N PRO A 31 14.75 -11.07 -2.83
CA PRO A 31 15.21 -10.83 -1.48
C PRO A 31 15.27 -9.33 -1.28
N ALA A 32 14.84 -8.87 -0.10
CA ALA A 32 14.81 -7.45 0.27
C ALA A 32 16.13 -6.78 -0.13
N SER A 33 16.12 -6.11 -1.27
CA SER A 33 17.31 -5.50 -1.86
C SER A 33 17.53 -4.16 -1.18
N GLU A 34 18.79 -3.81 -0.99
CA GLU A 34 19.18 -2.52 -0.42
C GLU A 34 18.43 -1.37 -1.10
N LYS A 35 17.98 -0.39 -0.31
CA LYS A 35 17.21 0.75 -0.85
C LYS A 35 17.98 1.39 -2.00
N VAL A 36 17.34 1.49 -3.17
CA VAL A 36 17.95 2.10 -4.35
C VAL A 36 18.35 3.55 -4.02
N LYS A 37 19.60 3.92 -4.26
CA LYS A 37 20.08 5.29 -4.03
C LYS A 37 19.55 6.21 -5.13
N LEU A 38 19.08 7.39 -4.73
CA LEU A 38 18.63 8.40 -5.67
C LEU A 38 19.82 9.00 -6.40
N LYS A 39 19.66 9.24 -7.71
CA LYS A 39 20.63 9.95 -8.53
C LYS A 39 20.74 11.40 -8.04
N GLU A 40 21.95 11.96 -8.14
CA GLU A 40 22.16 13.37 -7.83
C GLU A 40 21.31 14.25 -8.75
N LEU A 41 20.73 15.29 -8.16
CA LEU A 41 19.86 16.24 -8.87
C LEU A 41 20.70 17.02 -9.90
N ALA A 42 20.14 17.16 -11.10
CA ALA A 42 20.72 18.02 -12.10
C ALA A 42 20.65 19.50 -11.68
N ALA A 43 21.53 20.32 -12.24
CA ALA A 43 21.47 21.77 -12.03
C ALA A 43 20.16 22.34 -12.57
N VAL A 44 19.55 23.26 -11.80
CA VAL A 44 18.32 23.96 -12.20
C VAL A 44 18.65 24.87 -13.39
N PRO A 45 17.88 24.80 -14.50
CA PRO A 45 18.06 25.74 -15.61
C PRO A 45 17.84 27.19 -15.16
N ALA A 46 18.83 28.06 -15.41
CA ALA A 46 18.74 29.49 -15.07
C ALA A 46 17.80 30.27 -16.00
N ASP A 47 17.61 29.80 -17.23
CA ASP A 47 16.69 30.41 -18.18
C ASP A 47 15.25 29.94 -17.94
N LYS A 48 14.32 30.90 -17.81
CA LYS A 48 12.90 30.64 -17.55
C LYS A 48 12.24 29.84 -18.67
N ALA A 49 12.57 30.13 -19.94
CA ALA A 49 11.99 29.40 -21.06
C ALA A 49 12.42 27.93 -21.05
N ARG A 50 13.73 27.70 -20.85
CA ARG A 50 14.29 26.35 -20.70
C ARG A 50 13.74 25.63 -19.48
N LEU A 51 13.59 26.30 -18.33
CA LEU A 51 12.99 25.72 -17.12
C LEU A 51 11.57 25.21 -17.37
N LEU A 52 10.73 26.03 -18.01
CA LEU A 52 9.35 25.64 -18.34
C LEU A 52 9.29 24.45 -19.31
N GLN A 53 10.16 24.43 -20.31
CA GLN A 53 10.25 23.31 -21.25
C GLN A 53 10.65 22.01 -20.55
N GLU A 54 11.65 22.08 -19.66
CA GLU A 54 12.11 20.92 -18.90
C GLU A 54 11.06 20.42 -17.89
N LEU A 55 10.33 21.33 -17.24
CA LEU A 55 9.20 20.98 -16.37
C LEU A 55 8.08 20.29 -17.16
N GLN A 56 7.75 20.77 -18.37
CA GLN A 56 6.78 20.12 -19.24
C GLN A 56 7.20 18.69 -19.61
N ARG A 57 8.48 18.51 -19.99
CA ARG A 57 9.06 17.19 -20.28
C ARG A 57 8.95 16.23 -19.09
N LEU A 58 9.31 16.70 -17.90
CA LEU A 58 9.22 15.89 -16.68
C LEU A 58 7.76 15.56 -16.33
N ARG A 59 6.85 16.52 -16.48
CA ARG A 59 5.41 16.28 -16.28
C ARG A 59 4.90 15.15 -17.16
N GLU A 60 5.22 15.16 -18.45
CA GLU A 60 4.79 14.11 -19.39
C GLU A 60 5.38 12.74 -19.01
N TYR A 61 6.66 12.70 -18.65
CA TYR A 61 7.33 11.48 -18.18
C TYR A 61 6.66 10.88 -16.94
N PHE A 62 6.41 11.69 -15.92
CA PHE A 62 5.78 11.21 -14.69
C PHE A 62 4.30 10.88 -14.88
N LEU A 63 3.61 11.58 -15.79
CA LEU A 63 2.23 11.29 -16.13
C LEU A 63 2.10 9.92 -16.81
N HIS A 64 3.02 9.58 -17.72
CA HIS A 64 3.06 8.26 -18.34
C HIS A 64 3.31 7.14 -17.32
N ASN A 65 4.14 7.40 -16.31
CA ASN A 65 4.50 6.43 -15.28
C ASN A 65 3.63 6.50 -14.01
N ARG A 66 2.59 7.34 -13.98
CA ARG A 66 1.79 7.64 -12.78
C ARG A 66 1.17 6.40 -12.13
N GLY A 67 0.80 5.39 -12.94
CA GLY A 67 0.24 4.15 -12.43
C GLY A 67 1.17 3.43 -11.43
N LYS A 68 2.50 3.60 -11.54
CA LYS A 68 3.47 3.00 -10.61
C LYS A 68 3.49 3.69 -9.26
N TYR A 69 3.34 5.01 -9.24
CA TYR A 69 3.29 5.82 -8.02
C TYR A 69 1.98 5.59 -7.25
N GLY A 70 0.86 5.42 -7.98
CA GLY A 70 -0.44 5.15 -7.37
C GLY A 70 -0.49 3.85 -6.57
N VAL A 71 0.24 2.80 -7.00
CA VAL A 71 0.31 1.54 -6.23
C VAL A 71 0.93 1.77 -4.85
N MET A 72 1.95 2.63 -4.75
CA MET A 72 2.57 2.93 -3.47
C MET A 72 1.55 3.62 -2.55
N GLU A 73 0.87 4.66 -3.04
CA GLU A 73 -0.16 5.37 -2.28
C GLU A 73 -1.29 4.45 -1.81
N ASP A 74 -1.79 3.57 -2.69
CA ASP A 74 -2.82 2.58 -2.36
C ASP A 74 -2.36 1.61 -1.27
N LEU A 75 -1.11 1.14 -1.33
CA LEU A 75 -0.53 0.29 -0.29
C LEU A 75 -0.47 1.05 1.05
N TRP A 76 0.00 2.30 1.05
CA TRP A 76 0.02 3.14 2.26
C TRP A 76 -1.38 3.34 2.87
N LEU A 77 -2.39 3.59 2.04
CA LEU A 77 -3.78 3.69 2.48
C LEU A 77 -4.31 2.37 3.05
N MET A 78 -3.94 1.24 2.46
CA MET A 78 -4.29 -0.09 2.96
C MET A 78 -3.65 -0.37 4.32
N GLN A 79 -2.39 0.05 4.51
CA GLN A 79 -1.68 -0.08 5.79
C GLN A 79 -2.39 0.68 6.92
N MET A 80 -2.88 1.89 6.66
CA MET A 80 -3.60 2.68 7.68
C MET A 80 -4.89 2.01 8.15
N LYS A 81 -5.52 1.18 7.32
CA LYS A 81 -6.76 0.46 7.67
C LYS A 81 -6.52 -0.81 8.49
N TRP A 82 -5.29 -1.34 8.54
CA TRP A 82 -5.00 -2.58 9.26
C TRP A 82 -4.82 -2.34 10.75
N GLN A 83 -5.85 -2.68 11.51
CA GLN A 83 -5.82 -2.64 12.97
C GLN A 83 -5.25 -3.93 13.55
N ALA A 84 -4.46 -3.81 14.61
CA ALA A 84 -3.96 -4.95 15.37
C ALA A 84 -5.16 -5.70 16.00
N PRO A 85 -5.10 -7.05 16.08
CA PRO A 85 -6.13 -7.80 16.77
C PRO A 85 -6.18 -7.36 18.22
N SER A 86 -7.33 -6.82 18.64
CA SER A 86 -7.50 -6.36 20.01
C SER A 86 -8.10 -7.47 20.86
N LEU A 87 -7.61 -7.60 22.10
CA LEU A 87 -8.13 -8.58 23.05
C LEU A 87 -9.60 -8.30 23.42
N MET A 88 -10.00 -7.03 23.55
CA MET A 88 -11.38 -6.67 23.89
C MET A 88 -12.39 -7.08 22.81
N HIS A 89 -12.10 -6.86 21.53
CA HIS A 89 -13.00 -7.30 20.46
C HIS A 89 -13.13 -8.82 20.42
N TRP A 90 -12.05 -9.56 20.68
CA TRP A 90 -12.10 -11.02 20.79
C TRP A 90 -12.84 -11.51 22.03
N MET A 91 -12.72 -10.81 23.18
CA MET A 91 -13.52 -11.15 24.37
C MET A 91 -15.02 -11.00 24.11
N LEU A 92 -15.44 -9.86 23.53
CA LEU A 92 -16.85 -9.59 23.24
C LEU A 92 -17.39 -10.50 22.13
N GLY A 93 -16.65 -10.63 21.02
CA GLY A 93 -17.03 -11.48 19.90
C GLY A 93 -17.02 -12.96 20.25
N GLY A 94 -16.01 -13.41 21.00
CA GLY A 94 -15.92 -14.77 21.54
C GLY A 94 -17.06 -15.08 22.50
N CYS A 95 -17.47 -14.13 23.34
CA CYS A 95 -18.59 -14.30 24.26
C CYS A 95 -19.88 -14.48 23.47
N LEU A 96 -20.14 -13.60 22.49
CA LEU A 96 -21.30 -13.69 21.62
C LEU A 96 -21.35 -15.04 20.87
N ALA A 97 -20.23 -15.46 20.27
CA ALA A 97 -20.14 -16.75 19.59
C ALA A 97 -20.41 -17.93 20.54
N THR A 98 -19.87 -17.87 21.76
CA THR A 98 -20.07 -18.90 22.78
C THR A 98 -21.53 -18.98 23.24
N VAL A 99 -22.20 -17.83 23.42
CA VAL A 99 -23.64 -17.78 23.74
C VAL A 99 -24.46 -18.46 22.64
N VAL A 100 -24.17 -18.19 21.37
CA VAL A 100 -24.89 -18.82 20.24
C VAL A 100 -24.71 -20.35 20.26
N VAL A 101 -23.47 -20.82 20.41
CA VAL A 101 -23.17 -22.26 20.48
C VAL A 101 -23.85 -22.89 21.71
N TYR A 102 -23.79 -22.23 22.85
CA TYR A 102 -24.39 -22.70 24.10
C TYR A 102 -25.92 -22.80 23.99
N MET A 103 -26.57 -21.79 23.41
CA MET A 103 -28.03 -21.81 23.17
C MET A 103 -28.44 -22.92 22.20
N MET A 104 -27.67 -23.16 21.14
CA MET A 104 -27.92 -24.28 20.22
C MET A 104 -27.83 -25.64 20.92
N LEU A 105 -26.80 -25.84 21.74
CA LEU A 105 -26.61 -27.09 22.50
C LEU A 105 -27.70 -27.30 23.55
N TYR A 106 -28.10 -26.23 24.24
CA TYR A 106 -29.19 -26.26 25.22
C TYR A 106 -30.54 -26.55 24.55
N GLY A 107 -30.86 -25.83 23.47
CA GLY A 107 -32.12 -26.00 22.73
C GLY A 107 -32.26 -27.37 22.05
N ALA A 108 -31.14 -28.00 21.67
CA ALA A 108 -31.12 -29.34 21.09
C ALA A 108 -31.27 -30.47 22.14
N GLY A 109 -31.39 -30.14 23.43
CA GLY A 109 -31.58 -31.13 24.50
C GLY A 109 -30.37 -32.04 24.76
N LEU A 110 -29.23 -31.77 24.10
CA LEU A 110 -28.01 -32.57 24.18
C LEU A 110 -27.34 -32.47 25.55
N MET A 111 -27.52 -31.35 26.27
CA MET A 111 -26.73 -31.00 27.47
C MET A 111 -27.54 -30.16 28.51
N PRO A 112 -28.66 -30.65 29.08
CA PRO A 112 -29.51 -29.86 29.98
C PRO A 112 -28.93 -29.63 31.39
N GLN A 113 -27.93 -30.42 31.80
CA GLN A 113 -27.33 -30.40 33.16
C GLN A 113 -25.97 -29.68 33.22
N VAL A 114 -25.57 -29.03 32.12
CA VAL A 114 -24.22 -28.45 32.02
C VAL A 114 -24.14 -27.16 32.81
N GLY A 115 -23.24 -27.13 33.80
CA GLY A 115 -22.97 -25.95 34.59
C GLY A 115 -22.30 -24.84 33.78
N TRP A 116 -22.45 -23.61 34.26
CA TRP A 116 -21.82 -22.39 33.72
C TRP A 116 -20.29 -22.48 33.56
N SER A 117 -19.63 -23.43 34.23
CA SER A 117 -18.20 -23.70 34.06
C SER A 117 -17.82 -24.05 32.61
N LEU A 118 -18.63 -24.85 31.91
CA LEU A 118 -18.35 -25.21 30.50
C LEU A 118 -18.49 -24.00 29.57
N PHE A 119 -19.38 -23.06 29.88
CA PHE A 119 -19.49 -21.81 29.14
C PHE A 119 -18.16 -21.03 29.21
N PHE A 120 -17.61 -20.82 30.42
CA PHE A 120 -16.36 -20.08 30.57
C PHE A 120 -15.15 -20.81 29.96
N VAL A 121 -15.13 -22.15 30.01
CA VAL A 121 -14.08 -22.95 29.35
C VAL A 121 -14.15 -22.81 27.83
N LEU A 122 -15.35 -22.97 27.24
CA LEU A 122 -15.54 -22.83 25.80
C LEU A 122 -15.20 -21.40 25.33
N TRP A 123 -15.67 -20.41 26.09
CA TRP A 123 -15.41 -19.00 25.82
C TRP A 123 -13.91 -18.67 25.88
N GLY A 124 -13.21 -19.17 26.90
CA GLY A 124 -11.76 -19.03 27.02
C GLY A 124 -11.01 -19.64 25.83
N ILE A 125 -11.39 -20.86 25.42
CA ILE A 125 -10.77 -21.54 24.28
C ILE A 125 -10.99 -20.76 22.97
N ILE A 126 -12.23 -20.34 22.69
CA ILE A 126 -12.57 -19.58 21.48
C ILE A 126 -11.85 -18.23 21.45
N THR A 127 -11.87 -17.52 22.58
CA THR A 127 -11.26 -16.18 22.69
C THR A 127 -9.74 -16.25 22.57
N CYS A 128 -9.07 -17.09 23.35
CA CYS A 128 -7.62 -17.23 23.32
C CYS A 128 -7.15 -17.82 21.98
N GLY A 129 -7.82 -18.87 21.48
CA GLY A 129 -7.49 -19.49 20.21
C GLY A 129 -7.62 -18.51 19.04
N GLY A 130 -8.75 -17.80 18.96
CA GLY A 130 -9.00 -16.81 17.90
C GLY A 130 -8.09 -15.59 17.98
N TYR A 131 -7.75 -15.14 19.19
CA TYR A 131 -6.78 -14.05 19.40
C TYR A 131 -5.37 -14.45 18.93
N ILE A 132 -4.88 -15.62 19.34
CA ILE A 132 -3.54 -16.10 18.97
C ILE A 132 -3.44 -16.34 17.46
N SER A 133 -4.44 -16.99 16.85
CA SER A 133 -4.42 -17.24 15.40
C SER A 133 -4.42 -15.94 14.61
N SER A 134 -5.26 -14.98 15.00
CA SER A 134 -5.33 -13.66 14.36
C SER A 134 -4.06 -12.86 14.56
N GLY A 135 -3.39 -12.99 15.70
CA GLY A 135 -2.08 -12.40 15.97
C GLY A 135 -1.01 -12.92 15.00
N ARG A 136 -0.92 -14.25 14.85
CA ARG A 136 0.03 -14.90 13.93
C ARG A 136 -0.21 -14.48 12.48
N ASP A 137 -1.48 -14.47 12.06
CA ASP A 137 -1.87 -14.04 10.72
C ASP A 137 -1.57 -12.58 10.47
N TYR A 138 -1.81 -11.71 11.45
CA TYR A 138 -1.49 -10.28 11.38
C TYR A 138 0.01 -10.07 11.22
N GLU A 139 0.85 -10.77 12.00
CA GLU A 139 2.30 -10.67 11.89
C GLU A 139 2.83 -11.18 10.54
N ALA A 140 2.35 -12.33 10.08
CA ALA A 140 2.72 -12.90 8.78
C ALA A 140 2.37 -11.96 7.63
N ARG A 141 1.16 -11.38 7.65
CA ARG A 141 0.73 -10.40 6.64
C ARG A 141 1.52 -9.10 6.75
N ARG A 142 1.83 -8.61 7.95
CA ARG A 142 2.63 -7.40 8.17
C ARG A 142 4.05 -7.54 7.62
N LEU A 143 4.66 -8.72 7.75
CA LEU A 143 5.99 -9.02 7.22
C LEU A 143 5.98 -9.01 5.68
N LYS A 144 5.04 -9.74 5.06
CA LYS A 144 4.87 -9.74 3.60
C LYS A 144 4.62 -8.34 3.05
N PHE A 145 3.70 -7.60 3.67
CA PHE A 145 3.37 -6.24 3.28
C PHE A 145 4.59 -5.30 3.33
N ARG A 146 5.45 -5.43 4.35
CA ARG A 146 6.69 -4.63 4.44
C ARG A 146 7.65 -4.93 3.30
N GLN A 147 7.76 -6.19 2.90
CA GLN A 147 8.59 -6.60 1.76
C GLN A 147 8.02 -6.02 0.46
N ASP A 148 6.72 -6.17 0.23
CA ASP A 148 6.03 -5.61 -0.94
C ASP A 148 6.21 -4.08 -1.04
N LEU A 149 6.10 -3.38 0.10
CA LEU A 149 6.30 -1.93 0.15
C LEU A 149 7.73 -1.53 -0.23
N GLN A 150 8.74 -2.27 0.23
CA GLN A 150 10.14 -2.01 -0.13
C GLN A 150 10.39 -2.24 -1.62
N VAL A 151 9.83 -3.32 -2.19
CA VAL A 151 9.93 -3.61 -3.63
C VAL A 151 9.31 -2.48 -4.44
N VAL A 152 8.10 -2.02 -4.08
CA VAL A 152 7.43 -0.91 -4.76
C VAL A 152 8.19 0.41 -4.58
N GLU A 153 8.72 0.70 -3.39
CA GLU A 153 9.56 1.88 -3.14
C GLU A 153 10.81 1.86 -4.04
N ASN A 154 11.48 0.71 -4.14
CA ASN A 154 12.66 0.54 -4.99
C ASN A 154 12.33 0.69 -6.48
N ASP A 155 11.20 0.13 -6.95
CA ASP A 155 10.72 0.32 -8.32
C ASP A 155 10.51 1.82 -8.61
N VAL A 156 9.81 2.54 -7.73
CA VAL A 156 9.57 4.00 -7.87
C VAL A 156 10.89 4.77 -7.96
N ARG A 157 11.85 4.48 -7.08
CA ARG A 157 13.19 5.10 -7.10
C ARG A 157 13.95 4.79 -8.39
N GLN A 158 13.83 3.57 -8.91
CA GLN A 158 14.47 3.18 -10.17
C GLN A 158 13.86 3.94 -11.36
N TYR A 159 12.53 4.10 -11.42
CA TYR A 159 11.88 4.89 -12.47
C TYR A 159 12.21 6.37 -12.36
N TYR A 160 12.30 6.91 -11.15
CA TYR A 160 12.76 8.27 -10.93
C TYR A 160 14.19 8.47 -11.45
N ASN A 161 15.11 7.55 -11.15
CA ASN A 161 16.50 7.64 -11.60
C ASN A 161 16.68 7.53 -13.13
N LYS A 162 15.69 6.96 -13.84
CA LYS A 162 15.66 6.92 -15.31
C LYS A 162 15.23 8.25 -15.94
N ALA A 163 14.71 9.20 -15.16
CA ALA A 163 14.37 10.52 -15.67
C ALA A 163 15.66 11.28 -16.04
N ASP A 164 15.78 11.66 -17.31
CA ASP A 164 16.93 12.39 -17.82
C ASP A 164 17.00 13.80 -17.24
N SER A 165 18.16 14.21 -16.74
CA SER A 165 18.42 15.57 -16.21
C SER A 165 17.35 16.08 -15.23
N CYS A 166 16.85 15.20 -14.35
CA CYS A 166 15.88 15.58 -13.33
C CYS A 166 16.52 16.48 -12.27
N PHE A 167 15.99 17.69 -12.11
CA PHE A 167 16.39 18.66 -11.07
C PHE A 167 15.36 18.78 -9.94
N LEU A 168 14.21 18.11 -10.07
CA LEU A 168 13.14 18.09 -9.07
C LEU A 168 13.37 16.96 -8.06
N PRO A 169 13.25 17.20 -6.74
CA PRO A 169 13.25 16.13 -5.75
C PRO A 169 12.11 15.13 -5.99
N LEU A 170 12.27 13.90 -5.49
CA LEU A 170 11.27 12.83 -5.66
C LEU A 170 9.87 13.25 -5.17
N ASP A 171 9.77 14.02 -4.09
CA ASP A 171 8.50 14.46 -3.52
C ASP A 171 7.70 15.40 -4.45
N TYR A 172 8.39 16.05 -5.41
CA TYR A 172 7.80 16.94 -6.41
C TYR A 172 7.52 16.24 -7.75
N SER A 173 7.67 14.92 -7.81
CA SER A 173 7.46 14.14 -9.05
C SER A 173 5.99 13.89 -9.40
N ASP A 174 5.04 14.29 -8.55
CA ASP A 174 3.61 14.19 -8.87
C ASP A 174 3.26 15.12 -10.06
N PRO A 175 2.67 14.60 -11.15
CA PRO A 175 2.25 15.41 -12.29
C PRO A 175 1.33 16.60 -11.95
N ARG A 176 0.57 16.53 -10.85
CA ARG A 176 -0.28 17.62 -10.34
C ARG A 176 0.59 18.76 -9.82
N VAL A 177 1.56 18.45 -8.95
CA VAL A 177 2.51 19.41 -8.38
C VAL A 177 3.34 20.08 -9.48
N ILE A 178 3.82 19.31 -10.47
CA ILE A 178 4.58 19.88 -11.61
C ILE A 178 3.69 20.82 -12.43
N GLY A 179 2.40 20.49 -12.60
CA GLY A 179 1.43 21.37 -13.26
C GLY A 179 1.28 22.71 -12.55
N GLU A 180 1.10 22.68 -11.23
CA GLU A 180 0.98 23.88 -10.40
C GLU A 180 2.26 24.73 -10.42
N LEU A 181 3.43 24.09 -10.40
CA LEU A 181 4.72 24.79 -10.57
C LEU A 181 4.82 25.49 -11.93
N ILE A 182 4.44 24.82 -13.02
CA ILE A 182 4.44 25.41 -14.37
C ILE A 182 3.53 26.65 -14.40
N ASP A 183 2.33 26.54 -13.85
CA ASP A 183 1.36 27.64 -13.88
C ASP A 183 1.80 28.80 -12.98
N GLY A 184 2.37 28.52 -11.80
CA GLY A 184 2.91 29.54 -10.90
C GLY A 184 4.12 30.28 -11.47
N ILE A 185 5.03 29.58 -12.16
CA ILE A 185 6.19 30.20 -12.83
C ILE A 185 5.72 31.07 -14.01
N LYS A 186 4.70 30.63 -14.77
CA LYS A 186 4.10 31.43 -15.85
C LYS A 186 3.45 32.70 -15.30
N ALA A 187 2.68 32.59 -14.23
CA ALA A 187 2.02 33.70 -13.56
C ALA A 187 2.99 34.64 -12.84
N GLY A 188 4.24 34.20 -12.59
CA GLY A 188 5.26 34.97 -11.86
C GLY A 188 5.05 34.96 -10.35
N THR A 189 4.20 34.08 -9.83
CA THR A 189 3.93 33.92 -8.40
C THR A 189 4.99 33.06 -7.70
N ILE A 190 5.67 32.19 -8.45
CA ILE A 190 6.70 31.27 -7.95
C ILE A 190 7.99 31.54 -8.72
N GLN A 191 9.10 31.79 -8.00
CA GLN A 191 10.42 31.98 -8.62
C GLN A 191 11.26 30.70 -8.62
N SER A 192 11.06 29.84 -7.62
CA SER A 192 11.74 28.55 -7.50
C SER A 192 10.80 27.48 -6.96
N PHE A 193 11.10 26.20 -7.25
CA PHE A 193 10.37 25.06 -6.67
C PHE A 193 10.45 25.04 -5.13
N GLN A 194 11.46 25.68 -4.53
CA GLN A 194 11.61 25.80 -3.07
C GLN A 194 10.55 26.69 -2.42
N ASP A 195 9.98 27.64 -3.18
CA ASP A 195 8.92 28.51 -2.69
C ASP A 195 7.57 27.76 -2.63
N TYR A 196 7.46 26.66 -3.37
CA TYR A 196 6.27 25.82 -3.39
C TYR A 196 6.30 24.84 -2.22
N ARG A 197 5.42 25.07 -1.25
CA ARG A 197 5.13 24.13 -0.17
C ARG A 197 4.09 23.12 -0.62
N ILE A 198 4.48 21.85 -0.63
CA ILE A 198 3.56 20.73 -0.78
C ILE A 198 2.61 20.76 0.44
N SER A 199 1.31 20.96 0.17
CA SER A 199 0.25 21.09 1.19
C SER A 199 -0.44 19.76 1.45
#